data_AF-A0A2G9SA44-F1
#
_entry.id   AF-A0A2G9SA44-F1
#
_cell.length_a   1.000
_cell.length_b   1.000
_cell.length_c   1.000
_cell.angle_alpha   90.00
_cell.angle_beta   90.00
_cell.angle_gamma   90.00
#
_symmetry.space_group_name_H-M   'P 1'
#
loop_
_entity.id
_entity.type
_entity.pdbx_description
1 polymer ?
#
loop_
_entity_poly.entity_id
_entity_poly.type
_entity_poly.pdbx_seq_one_letter_code
_entity_poly.pdbx_strand_id
1 'polypeptide(L)'
;MDETGRILVNLCNVIPGGLVCFFPSYDYQKLILDHWEKTGQLKRLAAKKKIFQEPKKASQVEQVLSEYSRCIKISSQSVGPLTGALLFSVVGGKMSEGINFSDDLG
;
A
#
# COMPACT_ATOMS: atom_id res chain seq x y z
N MET A 1 13.18 -10.21 6.65
CA MET A 1 12.20 -9.10 6.74
C MET A 1 12.74 -7.84 6.09
N ASP A 2 14.03 -7.54 6.25
CA ASP A 2 14.66 -6.36 5.66
C ASP A 2 14.78 -6.42 4.13
N GLU A 3 15.12 -7.59 3.57
CA GLU A 3 15.21 -7.79 2.12
C GLU A 3 13.88 -7.51 1.43
N THR A 4 12.77 -8.02 1.98
CA THR A 4 11.42 -7.74 1.47
C THR A 4 11.10 -6.25 1.51
N GLY A 5 11.49 -5.55 2.58
CA GLY A 5 11.33 -4.10 2.68
C GLY A 5 12.17 -3.34 1.64
N ARG A 6 13.41 -3.78 1.40
CA ARG A 6 14.28 -3.20 0.36
C ARG A 6 13.72 -3.41 -1.04
N ILE A 7 13.25 -4.62 -1.34
CA ILE A 7 12.60 -4.93 -2.62
C ILE A 7 11.39 -4.02 -2.80
N LEU A 8 10.52 -3.92 -1.79
CA LEU A 8 9.33 -3.09 -1.88
C LEU A 8 9.66 -1.60 -2.07
N VAL A 9 10.68 -1.08 -1.38
CA VAL A 9 11.18 0.30 -1.59
C VAL A 9 11.65 0.48 -3.03
N ASN A 10 12.39 -0.47 -3.58
CA ASN A 10 12.85 -0.41 -4.96
C ASN A 10 11.69 -0.43 -5.96
N LEU A 11 10.68 -1.28 -5.74
CA LEU A 11 9.47 -1.31 -6.54
C LEU A 11 8.72 0.03 -6.47
N CYS A 12 8.58 0.61 -5.28
CA CYS A 12 7.93 1.91 -5.11
C CYS A 12 8.66 3.07 -5.83
N ASN A 13 9.96 2.93 -6.13
CA ASN A 13 10.72 3.92 -6.89
C ASN A 13 10.46 3.85 -8.40
N VAL A 14 10.10 2.68 -8.94
CA VAL A 14 10.01 2.45 -10.39
C VAL A 14 8.58 2.28 -10.89
N ILE A 15 7.66 1.79 -10.05
CA ILE A 15 6.26 1.60 -10.40
C ILE A 15 5.48 2.89 -10.09
N PRO A 16 4.96 3.63 -11.08
CA PRO A 16 4.03 4.74 -10.83
C PRO A 16 2.65 4.23 -10.42
N GLY A 17 1.81 5.10 -9.84
CA GLY A 17 0.42 4.76 -9.54
C GLY A 17 0.25 3.83 -8.34
N GLY A 18 -0.73 2.94 -8.41
CA GLY A 18 -1.07 1.98 -7.36
C GLY A 18 -0.03 0.86 -7.20
N LEU A 19 0.06 0.32 -5.98
CA LEU A 19 0.73 -0.94 -5.70
C LEU A 19 0.00 -1.63 -4.56
N VAL A 20 -0.40 -2.88 -4.75
CA VAL A 20 -1.04 -3.67 -3.70
C VAL A 20 -0.09 -4.76 -3.23
N CYS A 21 0.16 -4.81 -1.93
CA CYS A 21 1.02 -5.83 -1.30
C CYS A 21 0.19 -6.67 -0.34
N PHE A 22 0.04 -7.96 -0.69
CA PHE A 22 -0.72 -8.92 0.08
C PHE A 22 0.15 -9.65 1.09
N PHE A 23 -0.28 -9.65 2.34
CA PHE A 23 0.29 -10.43 3.44
C PHE A 23 -0.53 -11.70 3.67
N PRO A 24 0.11 -12.79 4.14
CA PRO A 24 -0.58 -14.04 4.44
C PRO A 24 -1.53 -13.97 5.64
N SER A 25 -1.36 -13.01 6.56
CA SER A 25 -2.26 -12.80 7.69
C SER A 25 -2.10 -11.40 8.29
N TYR A 26 -3.09 -10.92 9.06
CA TYR A 26 -3.01 -9.65 9.78
C TYR A 26 -1.89 -9.63 10.83
N ASP A 27 -1.65 -10.75 11.51
CA ASP A 27 -0.59 -10.85 12.51
C ASP A 27 0.80 -10.75 11.87
N TYR A 28 0.97 -11.40 10.71
CA TYR A 28 2.22 -11.30 9.96
C TYR A 28 2.42 -9.91 9.36
N GLN A 29 1.35 -9.28 8.83
CA GLN A 29 1.40 -7.88 8.40
C GLN A 29 1.85 -6.98 9.55
N LYS A 30 1.25 -7.12 10.74
CA LYS A 30 1.63 -6.33 11.91
C LYS A 30 3.10 -6.54 12.30
N LEU A 31 3.55 -7.79 12.36
CA LEU A 31 4.94 -8.13 12.67
C LEU A 31 5.92 -7.44 11.71
N ILE A 32 5.63 -7.48 10.40
CA ILE A 32 6.47 -6.85 9.38
C ILE A 32 6.44 -5.32 9.48
N LEU A 33 5.28 -4.72 9.66
CA LEU A 33 5.15 -3.27 9.79
C LEU A 33 5.86 -2.74 11.04
N ASP A 34 5.75 -3.44 12.17
CA ASP A 34 6.45 -3.09 13.41
C ASP A 34 7.97 -3.16 13.23
N HIS A 35 8.47 -4.16 12.48
CA HIS A 35 9.88 -4.26 12.12
C HIS A 35 10.33 -3.13 11.18
N TRP A 36 9.55 -2.84 10.13
CA TRP A 36 9.86 -1.79 9.15
C TRP A 36 9.76 -0.38 9.70
N GLU A 37 8.92 -0.14 10.70
CA GLU A 37 8.89 1.14 11.43
C GLU A 37 10.21 1.33 12.20
N LYS A 38 10.65 0.30 12.93
CA LYS A 38 11.90 0.33 13.71
C LYS A 38 13.15 0.49 12.85
N THR A 39 13.19 -0.16 11.68
CA THR A 39 14.33 -0.08 10.76
C THR A 39 14.25 1.08 9.78
N GLY A 40 13.19 1.90 9.85
CA GLY A 40 12.99 3.09 9.01
C GLY A 40 12.58 2.79 7.56
N GLN A 41 12.31 1.53 7.21
CA GLN A 41 11.84 1.15 5.88
C GLN A 41 10.46 1.73 5.60
N LEU A 42 9.57 1.79 6.61
CA LEU A 42 8.24 2.36 6.44
C LEU A 42 8.31 3.85 6.08
N LYS A 43 9.25 4.59 6.67
CA LYS A 43 9.52 5.99 6.31
C LYS A 43 10.01 6.14 4.87
N ARG A 44 10.87 5.23 4.41
CA ARG A 44 11.36 5.22 3.01
C ARG A 44 10.24 4.94 2.01
N LEU A 45 9.33 4.02 2.34
CA LEU A 45 8.14 3.74 1.54
C LEU A 45 7.21 4.97 1.51
N ALA A 46 6.92 5.55 2.68
CA ALA A 46 6.05 6.72 2.82
C ALA A 46 6.58 7.98 2.11
N ALA A 47 7.89 8.07 1.88
CA ALA A 47 8.50 9.15 1.11
C ALA A 47 8.20 9.06 -0.40
N LYS A 48 7.74 7.91 -0.90
CA LYS A 48 7.49 7.66 -2.33
C LYS A 48 6.03 7.37 -2.63
N LYS A 49 5.35 6.62 -1.77
CA LYS A 49 3.94 6.27 -1.94
C LYS A 49 3.18 6.52 -0.65
N LYS A 50 1.96 7.04 -0.80
CA LYS A 50 1.04 7.13 0.34
C LYS A 50 0.62 5.73 0.76
N ILE A 51 0.90 5.38 2.02
CA ILE A 51 0.59 4.04 2.55
C ILE A 51 -0.86 4.01 3.05
N PHE A 52 -1.59 2.98 2.61
CA PHE A 52 -2.91 2.58 3.05
C PHE A 52 -2.83 1.17 3.62
N GLN A 53 -3.74 0.86 4.54
CA GLN A 53 -3.86 -0.48 5.11
C GLN A 53 -5.32 -0.92 5.04
N GLU A 54 -5.52 -2.21 4.82
CA GLU A 54 -6.84 -2.81 4.88
C GLU A 54 -7.50 -2.50 6.24
N PRO A 55 -8.75 -1.98 6.24
CA PRO A 55 -9.42 -1.62 7.47
C PRO A 55 -9.90 -2.85 8.23
N LYS A 56 -9.95 -2.70 9.56
CA LYS A 56 -10.50 -3.75 10.44
C LYS A 56 -12.01 -3.92 10.27
N LYS A 57 -12.72 -2.86 9.91
CA LYS A 57 -14.19 -2.84 9.74
C LYS A 57 -14.54 -2.88 8.26
N ALA A 58 -15.48 -3.76 7.89
CA ALA A 58 -15.98 -3.86 6.51
C ALA A 58 -16.59 -2.53 6.03
N SER A 59 -17.25 -1.77 6.92
CA SER A 59 -17.85 -0.47 6.58
C SER A 59 -16.85 0.60 6.14
N GLN A 60 -15.55 0.41 6.37
CA GLN A 60 -14.49 1.35 6.00
C GLN A 60 -13.79 0.97 4.70
N VAL A 61 -14.09 -0.21 4.13
CA VAL A 61 -13.42 -0.73 2.94
C VAL A 61 -13.56 0.24 1.77
N GLU A 62 -14.79 0.64 1.46
CA GLU A 62 -15.09 1.55 0.35
C GLU A 62 -14.43 2.92 0.52
N GLN A 63 -14.41 3.45 1.75
CA GLN A 63 -13.74 4.72 2.05
C GLN A 63 -12.24 4.63 1.77
N VAL A 64 -11.55 3.59 2.28
CA VAL A 64 -10.11 3.42 2.08
C VAL A 64 -9.77 3.24 0.60
N LEU A 65 -10.57 2.49 -0.17
CA LEU A 65 -10.37 2.32 -1.61
C LEU A 65 -10.58 3.61 -2.39
N SER A 66 -11.59 4.39 -2.01
CA SER A 66 -11.86 5.70 -2.61
C SER A 66 -10.70 6.66 -2.37
N GLU A 67 -10.18 6.71 -1.14
CA GLU A 67 -9.01 7.52 -0.79
C GLU A 67 -7.74 7.06 -1.50
N TYR A 68 -7.52 5.74 -1.59
CA TYR A 68 -6.42 5.13 -2.34
C TYR A 68 -6.45 5.53 -3.82
N SER A 69 -7.60 5.33 -4.47
CA SER A 69 -7.81 5.67 -5.89
C SER A 69 -7.64 7.16 -6.16
N ARG A 70 -8.17 8.01 -5.26
CA ARG A 70 -8.01 9.46 -5.34
C ARG A 70 -6.55 9.87 -5.21
N CYS A 71 -5.80 9.24 -4.30
CA CYS A 71 -4.38 9.52 -4.11
C CYS A 71 -3.57 9.22 -5.37
N ILE A 72 -3.87 8.11 -6.05
CA ILE A 72 -3.21 7.72 -7.30
C ILE A 72 -3.47 8.77 -8.39
N LYS A 73 -4.74 9.15 -8.59
CA LYS A 73 -5.14 10.16 -9.59
C LYS A 73 -4.48 11.53 -9.35
N ILE A 74 -4.32 11.95 -8.10
CA ILE A 74 -3.65 13.21 -7.77
C ILE A 74 -2.14 13.10 -8.03
N SER A 75 -1.54 11.96 -7.69
CA SER A 75 -0.10 11.74 -7.84
C SER A 75 0.32 11.65 -9.31
N SER A 76 -0.56 11.19 -10.21
CA SER A 76 -0.29 11.17 -11.66
C SER A 76 -0.36 12.55 -12.33
N GLN A 77 -1.06 13.51 -11.71
CA GLN A 77 -1.28 14.86 -12.26
C GLN A 77 -0.38 15.93 -11.63
N SER A 78 0.31 15.62 -10.53
CA SER A 78 1.11 16.59 -9.77
C SER A 78 2.60 16.23 -9.79
N VAL A 79 3.45 17.25 -9.98
CA VAL A 79 4.89 17.12 -9.80
C VAL A 79 5.17 17.21 -8.30
N GLY A 80 5.01 16.08 -7.61
CA GLY A 80 5.22 15.94 -6.17
C GLY A 80 6.18 14.81 -5.84
N PRO A 81 6.61 14.69 -4.56
CA PRO A 81 7.49 13.61 -4.14
C PRO A 81 6.80 12.24 -4.16
N LEU A 82 5.46 12.22 -4.12
CA LEU A 82 4.66 11.00 -4.17
C LEU A 82 4.37 10.61 -5.62
N THR A 83 4.69 9.36 -5.96
CA THR A 83 4.46 8.77 -7.29
C THR A 83 3.20 7.92 -7.35
N GLY A 84 2.44 7.85 -6.24
CA GLY A 84 1.21 7.09 -6.14
C GLY A 84 0.93 6.59 -4.72
N ALA A 85 0.29 5.43 -4.61
CA ALA A 85 -0.16 4.87 -3.35
C ALA A 85 0.21 3.38 -3.21
N LEU A 86 0.36 2.94 -1.96
CA LEU A 86 0.69 1.57 -1.58
C LEU A 86 -0.39 1.05 -0.64
N LEU A 87 -1.08 -0.02 -1.00
CA LEU A 87 -2.09 -0.65 -0.17
C LEU A 87 -1.57 -1.97 0.42
N PHE A 88 -1.54 -2.06 1.74
CA PHE A 88 -1.26 -3.31 2.45
C PHE A 88 -2.57 -4.05 2.75
N SER A 89 -2.73 -5.23 2.14
CA SER A 89 -3.92 -6.07 2.25
C SER A 89 -3.56 -7.46 2.75
N VAL A 90 -4.55 -8.25 3.15
CA VAL A 90 -4.37 -9.64 3.59
C VAL A 90 -5.05 -10.59 2.61
N VAL A 91 -4.41 -11.72 2.30
CA VAL A 91 -5.00 -12.78 1.47
C VAL A 91 -6.21 -13.39 2.20
N GLY A 92 -7.36 -13.49 1.52
CA GLY A 92 -8.64 -13.88 2.14
C GLY A 92 -9.20 -12.80 3.09
N GLY A 93 -8.61 -11.59 3.06
CA GLY A 93 -9.07 -10.43 3.78
C GLY A 93 -10.23 -9.72 3.08
N LYS A 94 -10.67 -8.63 3.69
CA LYS A 94 -11.86 -7.87 3.22
C LYS A 94 -11.60 -7.19 1.89
N MET A 95 -10.33 -6.92 1.57
CA MET A 95 -9.93 -6.28 0.32
C MET A 95 -9.37 -7.25 -0.73
N SER A 96 -9.30 -8.55 -0.45
CA SER A 96 -8.82 -9.53 -1.44
C SER A 96 -9.93 -10.17 -2.27
N GLU A 97 -11.19 -10.07 -1.84
CA GLU A 97 -12.33 -10.69 -2.50
C GLU A 97 -13.26 -9.62 -3.11
N GLY A 98 -13.59 -9.77 -4.40
CA GLY A 98 -14.57 -8.92 -5.08
C GLY A 98 -14.12 -7.48 -5.42
N ILE A 99 -12.91 -7.08 -5.03
CA ILE A 99 -12.34 -5.79 -5.45
C ILE A 99 -11.65 -5.92 -6.80
N ASN A 100 -12.07 -5.10 -7.75
CA ASN A 100 -11.39 -4.95 -9.03
C ASN A 100 -10.41 -3.78 -8.97
N PHE A 101 -9.11 -4.07 -8.96
CA PHE A 101 -8.08 -3.06 -9.16
C PHE A 101 -7.92 -2.83 -10.66
N SER A 102 -8.64 -1.83 -11.20
CA SER A 102 -8.48 -1.38 -12.59
C SER A 102 -7.03 -0.93 -12.87
N ASP A 103 -6.65 -0.80 -14.15
CA ASP A 103 -5.27 -0.66 -14.65
C ASP A 103 -4.32 0.32 -13.90
N ASP A 104 -4.82 1.36 -13.24
CA ASP A 104 -3.99 2.31 -12.45
C ASP A 104 -3.89 2.00 -10.95
N LEU A 105 -4.68 1.05 -10.44
CA LEU A 105 -4.89 0.78 -9.01
C LEU A 105 -4.09 -0.42 -8.48
N GLY A 106 -3.48 -1.23 -9.34
CA GLY A 106 -2.85 -2.51 -9.00
C GLY A 106 -1.36 -2.57 -9.28
#